data_AF-A0A3C0I1J1-F1
#
_entry.id   AF-A0A3C0I1J1-F1
#
_cell.length_a   1.000
_cell.length_b   1.000
_cell.length_c   1.000
_cell.angle_alpha   90.00
_cell.angle_beta   90.00
_cell.angle_gamma   90.00
#
_symmetry.space_group_name_H-M   'P 1'
#
loop_
_entity.id
_entity.type
_entity.pdbx_description
1 polymer ?
#
loop_
_entity_poly.entity_id
_entity_poly.type
_entity_poly.pdbx_seq_one_letter_code
_entity_poly.pdbx_strand_id
1 'polypeptide(L)'
;MKCVHQSLSIIVLLITVVVVGCAGVPTQEMSDARQAMKAARDVQAEYYVPTFWAKASQKLTQAEQYLEGGQFFQARLIATSAKKEAVDAHNTAVAINRAKRVWQEVVTLIDHSSLEGRALLEKAQQVARQGNLEQTIAFANEVYYEGRLTLNLAQLERAKFLIEQLKVWQAELKPDQLITLTDAEIAFQSQAGKKAYDLINNLYNSLPYDLRINKLN
;
A
#
# COMPACT_ATOMS: atom_id res chain seq x y z
N MET A 1 -41.08 18.50 -53.47
CA MET A 1 -40.52 18.21 -52.13
C MET A 1 -38.98 18.04 -52.15
N LYS A 2 -38.23 18.87 -52.89
CA LYS A 2 -36.74 18.78 -52.96
C LYS A 2 -36.02 19.81 -52.05
N CYS A 3 -36.74 20.82 -51.56
CA CYS A 3 -36.17 21.92 -50.76
C CYS A 3 -35.78 21.55 -49.32
N VAL A 4 -36.32 20.47 -48.74
CA VAL A 4 -36.07 20.13 -47.33
C VAL A 4 -34.81 19.26 -47.16
N HIS A 5 -34.49 18.41 -48.15
CA HIS A 5 -33.32 17.54 -48.09
C HIS A 5 -32.00 18.28 -48.29
N GLN A 6 -32.01 19.38 -49.05
CA GLN A 6 -30.79 20.15 -49.35
C GLN A 6 -30.33 20.98 -48.14
N SER A 7 -31.26 21.48 -47.34
CA SER A 7 -31.00 22.24 -46.10
C SER A 7 -30.50 21.34 -44.96
N LEU A 8 -31.02 20.12 -44.86
CA LEU A 8 -30.60 19.16 -43.82
C LEU A 8 -29.14 18.71 -44.02
N SER A 9 -28.73 18.51 -45.27
CA SER A 9 -27.37 18.08 -45.61
C SER A 9 -26.31 19.16 -45.29
N ILE A 10 -26.66 20.44 -45.45
CA ILE A 10 -25.77 21.56 -45.12
C ILE A 10 -25.60 21.72 -43.61
N ILE A 11 -26.67 21.51 -42.82
CA ILE A 11 -26.61 21.59 -41.35
C ILE A 11 -25.77 20.43 -40.78
N VAL A 12 -25.92 19.22 -41.32
CA VAL A 12 -25.11 18.06 -40.90
C VAL A 12 -23.63 18.25 -41.29
N LEU A 13 -23.34 18.87 -42.43
CA LEU A 13 -21.97 19.18 -42.86
C LEU A 13 -21.33 20.33 -42.04
N LEU A 14 -22.12 21.28 -41.54
CA LEU A 14 -21.63 22.38 -40.69
C LEU A 14 -21.32 21.92 -39.26
N ILE A 15 -22.06 20.94 -38.73
CA ILE A 15 -21.85 20.42 -37.38
C ILE A 15 -20.59 19.53 -37.30
N THR A 16 -20.22 18.83 -38.37
CA THR A 16 -19.03 17.96 -38.37
C THR A 16 -17.71 18.72 -38.49
N VAL A 17 -17.71 19.97 -38.98
CA VAL A 17 -16.49 20.80 -39.13
C VAL A 17 -16.06 21.46 -37.81
N VAL A 18 -16.96 21.61 -36.82
CA VAL A 18 -16.66 22.30 -35.55
C VAL A 18 -15.92 21.41 -34.53
N VAL A 19 -15.75 20.11 -34.79
CA VAL A 19 -15.08 19.19 -33.85
C VAL A 19 -13.56 19.15 -34.04
N VAL A 20 -13.00 19.83 -35.06
CA VAL A 20 -11.56 19.83 -35.34
C VAL A 20 -10.94 21.13 -34.82
N GLY A 21 -10.53 21.15 -33.55
CA GLY A 21 -9.58 22.18 -33.08
C GLY A 21 -9.85 22.86 -31.74
N CYS A 22 -10.37 22.17 -30.72
CA CYS A 22 -10.10 22.63 -29.35
C CYS A 22 -8.67 22.24 -28.96
N ALA A 23 -7.69 23.06 -29.33
CA ALA A 23 -6.46 23.18 -28.54
C ALA A 23 -6.82 23.87 -27.21
N GLY A 24 -7.67 23.22 -26.42
CA GLY A 24 -8.22 23.76 -25.18
C GLY A 24 -7.15 23.84 -24.10
N VAL A 25 -7.27 24.86 -23.25
CA VAL A 25 -6.53 25.00 -22.00
C VAL A 25 -6.46 23.63 -21.29
N PRO A 26 -5.29 23.15 -20.84
CA PRO A 26 -5.10 21.78 -20.36
C PRO A 26 -5.61 21.60 -18.92
N THR A 27 -6.88 21.88 -18.69
CA THR A 27 -7.50 21.88 -17.35
C THR A 27 -7.48 20.49 -16.72
N GLN A 28 -7.69 19.44 -17.51
CA GLN A 28 -7.70 18.06 -17.04
C GLN A 28 -6.29 17.62 -16.60
N GLU A 29 -5.27 17.85 -17.43
CA GLU A 29 -3.90 17.42 -17.12
C GLU A 29 -3.35 18.16 -15.89
N MET A 30 -3.67 19.44 -15.76
CA MET A 30 -3.32 20.24 -14.57
C MET A 30 -4.04 19.71 -13.32
N SER A 31 -5.33 19.38 -13.43
CA SER A 31 -6.11 18.80 -12.32
C SER A 31 -5.55 17.45 -11.87
N ASP A 32 -5.28 16.56 -12.82
CA ASP A 32 -4.70 15.25 -12.57
C ASP A 32 -3.33 15.35 -11.88
N ALA A 33 -2.47 16.27 -12.34
CA ALA A 33 -1.16 16.49 -11.75
C ALA A 33 -1.25 16.97 -10.30
N ARG A 34 -2.16 17.91 -10.00
CA ARG A 34 -2.42 18.40 -8.63
C ARG A 34 -2.98 17.30 -7.74
N GLN A 35 -3.91 16.50 -8.23
CA GLN A 35 -4.47 15.37 -7.49
C GLN A 35 -3.41 14.31 -7.19
N ALA A 36 -2.54 14.00 -8.15
CA ALA A 36 -1.43 13.08 -7.94
C ALA A 36 -0.43 13.62 -6.89
N MET A 37 -0.09 14.91 -6.94
CA MET A 37 0.74 15.55 -5.91
C MET A 37 0.10 15.51 -4.53
N LYS A 38 -1.22 15.74 -4.44
CA LYS A 38 -1.96 15.61 -3.18
C LYS A 38 -1.90 14.17 -2.66
N ALA A 39 -2.19 13.17 -3.49
CA ALA A 39 -2.12 11.77 -3.09
C ALA A 39 -0.73 11.38 -2.59
N ALA A 40 0.33 11.81 -3.30
CA ALA A 40 1.71 11.61 -2.87
C ALA A 40 1.99 12.24 -1.50
N ARG A 41 1.46 13.44 -1.23
CA ARG A 41 1.58 14.09 0.09
C ARG A 41 0.85 13.33 1.19
N ASP A 42 -0.34 12.83 0.91
CA ASP A 42 -1.18 12.10 1.88
C ASP A 42 -0.47 10.83 2.39
N VAL A 43 0.47 10.27 1.61
CA VAL A 43 1.34 9.14 2.00
C VAL A 43 2.74 9.58 2.45
N GLN A 44 2.94 10.88 2.68
CA GLN A 44 4.18 11.52 3.14
C GLN A 44 5.37 11.32 2.19
N ALA A 45 5.14 11.39 0.87
CA ALA A 45 6.18 11.21 -0.13
C ALA A 45 7.32 12.23 0.02
N GLU A 46 7.05 13.44 0.51
CA GLU A 46 8.06 14.45 0.82
C GLU A 46 9.11 13.98 1.84
N TYR A 47 8.74 13.05 2.73
CA TYR A 47 9.64 12.50 3.75
C TYR A 47 10.32 11.22 3.27
N TYR A 48 9.55 10.30 2.69
CA TYR A 48 10.06 8.98 2.31
C TYR A 48 10.87 9.00 1.01
N VAL A 49 10.51 9.87 0.07
CA VAL A 49 11.07 9.92 -1.29
C VAL A 49 11.32 11.37 -1.74
N PRO A 50 12.10 12.16 -0.97
CA PRO A 50 12.21 13.61 -1.14
C PRO A 50 12.65 14.02 -2.55
N THR A 51 13.53 13.25 -3.17
CA THR A 51 14.06 13.53 -4.52
C THR A 51 12.97 13.46 -5.59
N PHE A 52 12.05 12.50 -5.51
CA PHE A 52 10.95 12.35 -6.47
C PHE A 52 9.85 13.37 -6.22
N TRP A 53 9.53 13.59 -4.94
CA TRP A 53 8.61 14.64 -4.54
C TRP A 53 9.04 16.01 -5.07
N ALA A 54 10.31 16.36 -4.92
CA ALA A 54 10.87 17.62 -5.40
C ALA A 54 10.76 17.76 -6.93
N LYS A 55 11.10 16.70 -7.69
CA LYS A 55 10.97 16.68 -9.16
C LYS A 55 9.53 16.88 -9.62
N ALA A 56 8.59 16.16 -9.01
CA ALA A 56 7.17 16.27 -9.32
C ALA A 56 6.63 17.68 -9.00
N SER A 57 6.98 18.22 -7.84
CA SER A 57 6.61 19.57 -7.41
C SER A 57 7.17 20.63 -8.36
N GLN A 58 8.45 20.55 -8.74
CA GLN A 58 9.08 21.51 -9.65
C GLN A 58 8.40 21.50 -11.02
N LYS A 59 8.10 20.31 -11.56
CA LYS A 59 7.38 20.18 -12.82
C LYS A 59 5.98 20.76 -12.73
N LEU A 60 5.24 20.49 -11.64
CA LEU A 60 3.91 21.08 -11.47
C LEU A 60 3.97 22.61 -11.47
N THR A 61 4.90 23.21 -10.71
CA THR A 61 5.11 24.67 -10.70
C THR A 61 5.46 25.20 -12.10
N GLN A 62 6.31 24.51 -12.84
CA GLN A 62 6.65 24.90 -14.21
C GLN A 62 5.44 24.79 -15.16
N ALA A 63 4.60 23.77 -15.01
CA ALA A 63 3.37 23.64 -15.78
C ALA A 63 2.39 24.80 -15.49
N GLU A 64 2.31 25.24 -14.23
CA GLU A 64 1.50 26.39 -13.81
C GLU A 64 2.00 27.68 -14.45
N GLN A 65 3.31 27.91 -14.47
CA GLN A 65 3.92 29.06 -15.15
C GLN A 65 3.62 29.07 -16.65
N TYR A 66 3.71 27.91 -17.33
CA TYR A 66 3.35 27.81 -18.75
C TYR A 66 1.85 28.06 -18.99
N LEU A 67 0.99 27.59 -18.09
CA LEU A 67 -0.45 27.83 -18.16
C LEU A 67 -0.77 29.32 -18.05
N GLU A 68 -0.18 30.00 -17.07
CA GLU A 68 -0.32 31.44 -16.84
C GLU A 68 0.22 32.27 -18.02
N GLY A 69 1.31 31.82 -18.64
CA GLY A 69 1.90 32.44 -19.82
C GLY A 69 1.19 32.13 -21.15
N GLY A 70 0.06 31.41 -21.14
CA GLY A 70 -0.69 31.02 -22.35
C GLY A 70 0.00 29.94 -23.20
N GLN A 71 1.06 29.32 -22.69
CA GLN A 71 1.83 28.27 -23.37
C GLN A 71 1.19 26.89 -23.11
N PHE A 72 -0.03 26.71 -23.62
CA PHE A 72 -0.89 25.57 -23.27
C PHE A 72 -0.32 24.20 -23.65
N PHE A 73 0.41 24.10 -24.77
CA PHE A 73 1.04 22.85 -25.17
C PHE A 73 2.15 22.44 -24.19
N GLN A 74 3.01 23.38 -23.80
CA GLN A 74 4.06 23.19 -22.82
C GLN A 74 3.46 22.85 -21.45
N ALA A 75 2.43 23.58 -21.03
CA ALA A 75 1.70 23.29 -19.79
C ALA A 75 1.17 21.86 -19.76
N ARG A 76 0.52 21.39 -20.85
CA ARG A 76 0.03 20.01 -20.97
C ARG A 76 1.13 18.97 -20.81
N LEU A 77 2.24 19.15 -21.54
CA LEU A 77 3.36 18.21 -21.50
C LEU A 77 4.00 18.13 -20.11
N ILE A 78 4.27 19.28 -19.50
CA ILE A 78 4.91 19.33 -18.19
C ILE A 78 3.95 18.84 -17.10
N ALA A 79 2.66 19.16 -17.15
CA ALA A 79 1.66 18.64 -16.21
C ALA A 79 1.56 17.12 -16.26
N THR A 80 1.55 16.54 -17.46
CA THR A 80 1.56 15.08 -17.64
C THR A 80 2.83 14.46 -17.04
N SER A 81 3.99 15.11 -17.22
CA SER A 81 5.25 14.68 -16.61
C SER A 81 5.22 14.79 -15.09
N ALA A 82 4.68 15.88 -14.53
CA ALA A 82 4.50 16.09 -13.09
C ALA A 82 3.60 15.01 -12.48
N LYS A 83 2.49 14.69 -13.14
CA LYS A 83 1.58 13.61 -12.74
C LYS A 83 2.31 12.27 -12.63
N LYS A 84 3.10 11.91 -13.65
CA LYS A 84 3.86 10.65 -13.65
C LYS A 84 4.81 10.57 -12.45
N GLU A 85 5.62 11.61 -12.25
CA GLU A 85 6.58 11.68 -11.13
C GLU A 85 5.89 11.67 -9.77
N ALA A 86 4.72 12.30 -9.65
CA ALA A 86 3.93 12.29 -8.42
C ALA A 86 3.37 10.90 -8.12
N VAL A 87 2.89 10.17 -9.12
CA VAL A 87 2.45 8.76 -8.98
C VAL A 87 3.61 7.86 -8.58
N ASP A 88 4.77 8.06 -9.19
CA ASP A 88 6.01 7.34 -8.88
C ASP A 88 6.45 7.61 -7.43
N ALA A 89 6.41 8.86 -6.98
CA ALA A 89 6.67 9.24 -5.60
C ALA A 89 5.65 8.61 -4.63
N HIS A 90 4.36 8.68 -4.94
CA HIS A 90 3.30 8.06 -4.15
C HIS A 90 3.52 6.56 -3.95
N ASN A 91 3.68 5.81 -5.06
CA ASN A 91 3.81 4.35 -5.00
C ASN A 91 5.05 3.92 -4.22
N THR A 92 6.15 4.64 -4.40
CA THR A 92 7.41 4.36 -3.70
C THR A 92 7.29 4.67 -2.21
N ALA A 93 6.65 5.79 -1.84
CA ALA A 93 6.37 6.12 -0.44
C ALA A 93 5.46 5.08 0.24
N VAL A 94 4.43 4.61 -0.46
CA VAL A 94 3.56 3.52 0.02
C VAL A 94 4.36 2.26 0.29
N ALA A 95 5.26 1.87 -0.63
CA ALA A 95 6.11 0.68 -0.46
C ALA A 95 7.00 0.80 0.78
N ILE A 96 7.72 1.92 0.94
CA ILE A 96 8.59 2.17 2.11
C ILE A 96 7.77 2.16 3.41
N ASN A 97 6.62 2.83 3.42
CA ASN A 97 5.77 2.94 4.60
C ASN A 97 5.22 1.55 5.01
N ARG A 98 4.77 0.75 4.05
CA ARG A 98 4.31 -0.63 4.28
C ARG A 98 5.43 -1.52 4.84
N ALA A 99 6.61 -1.45 4.26
CA ALA A 99 7.80 -2.18 4.72
C ALA A 99 8.16 -1.81 6.17
N LYS A 100 8.20 -0.50 6.47
CA LYS A 100 8.46 0.03 7.80
C LYS A 100 7.44 -0.49 8.83
N ARG A 101 6.13 -0.46 8.50
CA ARG A 101 5.07 -0.92 9.41
C ARG A 101 5.18 -2.39 9.76
N VAL A 102 5.36 -3.25 8.75
CA VAL A 102 5.54 -4.69 9.00
C VAL A 102 6.78 -4.93 9.84
N TRP A 103 7.87 -4.22 9.57
CA TRP A 103 9.09 -4.40 10.35
C TRP A 103 8.96 -3.92 11.80
N GLN A 104 8.22 -2.85 12.03
CA GLN A 104 7.87 -2.42 13.38
C GLN A 104 7.09 -3.50 14.11
N GLU A 105 6.13 -4.14 13.45
CA GLU A 105 5.36 -5.26 14.02
C GLU A 105 6.28 -6.45 14.35
N VAL A 106 7.22 -6.80 13.47
CA VAL A 106 8.24 -7.85 13.72
C VAL A 106 9.02 -7.55 14.99
N VAL A 107 9.55 -6.32 15.11
CA VAL A 107 10.35 -5.90 16.27
C VAL A 107 9.53 -5.91 17.57
N THR A 108 8.22 -5.61 17.51
CA THR A 108 7.36 -5.68 18.70
C THR A 108 7.01 -7.10 19.11
N LEU A 109 6.93 -8.02 18.15
CA LEU A 109 6.52 -9.39 18.41
C LEU A 109 7.71 -10.27 18.82
N ILE A 110 8.88 -10.05 18.22
CA ILE A 110 10.07 -10.89 18.40
C ILE A 110 11.12 -10.04 19.12
N ASP A 111 11.33 -10.33 20.41
CA ASP A 111 12.31 -9.62 21.22
C ASP A 111 13.72 -9.96 20.72
N HIS A 112 14.39 -8.93 20.18
CA HIS A 112 15.77 -8.94 19.66
C HIS A 112 16.08 -9.90 18.49
N SER A 113 16.54 -9.33 17.36
CA SER A 113 17.71 -9.80 16.57
C SER A 113 17.60 -9.82 15.05
N SER A 114 16.47 -9.44 14.43
CA SER A 114 16.51 -9.27 12.98
C SER A 114 17.22 -7.95 12.63
N LEU A 115 18.56 -8.00 12.54
CA LEU A 115 19.38 -6.90 12.04
C LEU A 115 19.18 -6.71 10.53
N GLU A 116 18.82 -7.79 9.83
CA GLU A 116 18.75 -7.86 8.37
C GLU A 116 17.65 -6.95 7.79
N GLY A 117 16.41 -7.03 8.26
CA GLY A 117 15.35 -6.17 7.71
C GLY A 117 15.49 -4.69 8.10
N ARG A 118 16.20 -4.36 9.19
CA ARG A 118 16.59 -2.97 9.48
C ARG A 118 17.57 -2.47 8.42
N ALA A 119 18.62 -3.24 8.15
CA ALA A 119 19.61 -2.90 7.13
C ALA A 119 19.00 -2.78 5.73
N LEU A 120 18.07 -3.68 5.36
CA LEU A 120 17.36 -3.61 4.08
C LEU A 120 16.44 -2.39 3.99
N LEU A 121 15.74 -2.02 5.07
CA LEU A 121 14.91 -0.81 5.10
C LEU A 121 15.76 0.46 4.98
N GLU A 122 16.90 0.52 5.66
CA GLU A 122 17.87 1.62 5.53
C GLU A 122 18.39 1.71 4.09
N LYS A 123 18.70 0.57 3.46
CA LYS A 123 19.12 0.51 2.06
C LYS A 123 18.03 1.02 1.11
N ALA A 124 16.77 0.63 1.32
CA ALA A 124 15.64 1.14 0.55
C ALA A 124 15.56 2.68 0.66
N GLN A 125 15.71 3.24 1.87
CA GLN A 125 15.71 4.68 2.09
C GLN A 125 16.91 5.40 1.46
N GLN A 126 18.11 4.79 1.50
CA GLN A 126 19.30 5.35 0.87
C GLN A 126 19.13 5.46 -0.64
N VAL A 127 18.65 4.39 -1.27
CA VAL A 127 18.39 4.33 -2.71
C VAL A 127 17.27 5.29 -3.12
N ALA A 128 16.25 5.46 -2.27
CA ALA A 128 15.19 6.45 -2.47
C ALA A 128 15.75 7.88 -2.56
N ARG A 129 16.69 8.23 -1.67
CA ARG A 129 17.37 9.54 -1.68
C ARG A 129 18.19 9.75 -2.96
N GLN A 130 18.75 8.69 -3.52
CA GLN A 130 19.48 8.74 -4.80
C GLN A 130 18.55 8.88 -6.01
N GLY A 131 17.23 8.76 -5.84
CA GLY A 131 16.28 8.87 -6.94
C GLY A 131 16.22 7.62 -7.82
N ASN A 132 16.55 6.44 -7.29
CA ASN A 132 16.41 5.17 -8.00
C ASN A 132 15.13 4.45 -7.56
N LEU A 133 14.07 4.56 -8.36
CA LEU A 133 12.73 4.08 -8.02
C LEU A 133 12.65 2.56 -7.99
N GLU A 134 13.21 1.91 -9.00
CA GLU A 134 13.14 0.47 -9.18
C GLU A 134 13.80 -0.25 -8.00
N GLN A 135 15.03 0.14 -7.65
CA GLN A 135 15.72 -0.46 -6.52
C GLN A 135 15.06 -0.11 -5.18
N THR A 136 14.48 1.08 -5.03
CA THR A 136 13.75 1.44 -3.80
C THR A 136 12.55 0.53 -3.58
N ILE A 137 11.74 0.32 -4.63
CA ILE A 137 10.57 -0.55 -4.56
C ILE A 137 10.99 -2.00 -4.35
N ALA A 138 12.06 -2.46 -5.01
CA ALA A 138 12.59 -3.81 -4.82
C ALA A 138 12.96 -4.07 -3.35
N PHE A 139 13.81 -3.23 -2.74
CA PHE A 139 14.20 -3.40 -1.34
C PHE A 139 13.03 -3.24 -0.38
N ALA A 140 12.12 -2.30 -0.62
CA ALA A 140 10.93 -2.14 0.23
C ALA A 140 10.01 -3.37 0.18
N ASN A 141 9.80 -3.96 -1.01
CA ASN A 141 9.00 -5.17 -1.16
C ASN A 141 9.67 -6.40 -0.52
N GLU A 142 11.00 -6.49 -0.60
CA GLU A 142 11.78 -7.55 0.06
C GLU A 142 11.60 -7.48 1.58
N VAL A 143 11.80 -6.29 2.19
CA VAL A 143 11.54 -6.07 3.62
C VAL A 143 10.11 -6.45 4.00
N TYR A 144 9.13 -6.04 3.18
CA TYR A 144 7.74 -6.35 3.43
C TYR A 144 7.48 -7.87 3.41
N TYR A 145 7.99 -8.58 2.41
CA TYR A 145 7.79 -10.03 2.27
C TYR A 145 8.44 -10.80 3.41
N GLU A 146 9.72 -10.51 3.67
CA GLU A 146 10.47 -11.14 4.75
C GLU A 146 9.79 -10.89 6.10
N GLY A 147 9.43 -9.64 6.39
CA GLY A 147 8.73 -9.32 7.64
C GLY A 147 7.39 -10.04 7.79
N ARG A 148 6.62 -10.22 6.71
CA ARG A 148 5.37 -10.99 6.73
C ARG A 148 5.60 -12.46 7.00
N LEU A 149 6.63 -13.05 6.39
CA LEU A 149 7.03 -14.43 6.63
C LEU A 149 7.45 -14.62 8.08
N THR A 150 8.32 -13.75 8.58
CA THR A 150 8.79 -13.76 9.97
C THR A 150 7.63 -13.65 10.97
N LEU A 151 6.69 -12.72 10.76
CA LEU A 151 5.50 -12.61 11.62
C LEU A 151 4.66 -13.88 11.61
N ASN A 152 4.43 -14.44 10.42
CA ASN A 152 3.63 -15.65 10.29
C ASN A 152 4.27 -16.83 11.03
N LEU A 153 5.59 -17.02 10.90
CA LEU A 153 6.34 -18.06 11.58
C LEU A 153 6.29 -17.89 13.11
N ALA A 154 6.58 -16.69 13.61
CA ALA A 154 6.52 -16.41 15.05
C ALA A 154 5.10 -16.64 15.63
N GLN A 155 4.07 -16.29 14.87
CA GLN A 155 2.68 -16.56 15.26
C GLN A 155 2.35 -18.05 15.25
N LEU A 156 2.84 -18.81 14.26
CA LEU A 156 2.69 -20.27 14.23
C LEU A 156 3.36 -20.93 15.43
N GLU A 157 4.58 -20.52 15.79
CA GLU A 157 5.29 -21.04 16.96
C GLU A 157 4.51 -20.81 18.25
N ARG A 158 4.03 -19.58 18.47
CA ARG A 158 3.19 -19.25 19.64
C ARG A 158 1.87 -20.00 19.63
N ALA A 159 1.23 -20.11 18.46
CA ALA A 159 -0.03 -20.83 18.31
C ALA A 159 0.14 -22.31 18.63
N LYS A 160 1.20 -22.94 18.13
CA LYS A 160 1.54 -24.34 18.41
C LYS A 160 1.65 -24.59 19.90
N PHE A 161 2.41 -23.76 20.60
CA PHE A 161 2.60 -23.88 22.04
C PHE A 161 1.26 -23.84 22.79
N LEU A 162 0.39 -22.87 22.48
CA LEU A 162 -0.92 -22.75 23.12
C LEU A 162 -1.87 -23.89 22.74
N ILE A 163 -1.84 -24.36 21.50
CA ILE A 163 -2.62 -25.54 21.06
C ILE A 163 -2.20 -26.76 21.87
N GLU A 164 -0.89 -27.02 21.98
CA GLU A 164 -0.36 -28.17 22.72
C GLU A 164 -0.75 -28.11 24.20
N GLN A 165 -0.72 -26.93 24.83
CA GLN A 165 -1.22 -26.75 26.19
C GLN A 165 -2.70 -27.04 26.32
N LEU A 166 -3.54 -26.44 25.48
CA LEU A 166 -4.99 -26.60 25.55
C LEU A 166 -5.46 -28.02 25.22
N LYS A 167 -4.71 -28.76 24.40
CA LYS A 167 -4.96 -30.19 24.15
C LYS A 167 -4.86 -31.04 25.41
N VAL A 168 -3.96 -30.70 26.33
CA VAL A 168 -3.87 -31.39 27.62
C VAL A 168 -5.16 -31.25 28.43
N TRP A 169 -5.86 -30.12 28.28
CA TRP A 169 -7.10 -29.80 28.99
C TRP A 169 -8.36 -30.02 28.15
N GLN A 170 -8.25 -30.72 27.01
CA GLN A 170 -9.35 -30.85 26.05
C GLN A 170 -10.64 -31.42 26.69
N ALA A 171 -10.52 -32.33 27.66
CA ALA A 171 -11.66 -32.93 28.35
C ALA A 171 -12.44 -31.93 29.24
N GLU A 172 -11.82 -30.80 29.61
CA GLU A 172 -12.38 -29.76 30.48
C GLU A 172 -12.98 -28.60 29.67
N LEU A 173 -12.77 -28.59 28.34
CA LEU A 173 -13.29 -27.56 27.44
C LEU A 173 -14.77 -27.79 27.11
N LYS A 174 -15.53 -26.70 27.05
CA LYS A 174 -16.91 -26.69 26.56
C LYS A 174 -16.98 -26.95 25.06
N PRO A 175 -18.14 -27.39 24.51
CA PRO A 175 -18.27 -27.68 23.08
C PRO A 175 -17.86 -26.53 22.14
N ASP A 176 -18.20 -25.29 22.46
CA ASP A 176 -17.82 -24.08 21.72
C ASP A 176 -16.31 -23.80 21.77
N GLN A 177 -15.68 -24.08 22.91
CA GLN A 177 -14.23 -23.98 23.09
C GLN A 177 -13.48 -25.06 22.31
N LEU A 178 -14.02 -26.28 22.24
CA LEU A 178 -13.49 -27.38 21.43
C LEU A 178 -13.52 -27.08 19.93
N ILE A 179 -14.60 -26.44 19.45
CA ILE A 179 -14.69 -25.97 18.07
C ILE A 179 -13.59 -24.94 17.80
N THR A 180 -13.41 -23.97 18.70
CA THR A 180 -12.39 -22.93 18.55
C THR A 180 -10.97 -23.50 18.54
N LEU A 181 -10.69 -24.50 19.40
CA LEU A 181 -9.42 -25.24 19.41
C LEU A 181 -9.19 -25.94 18.07
N THR A 182 -10.23 -26.61 17.55
CA THR A 182 -10.17 -27.31 16.26
C THR A 182 -9.93 -26.34 15.09
N ASP A 183 -10.61 -25.19 15.08
CA ASP A 183 -10.42 -24.15 14.07
C ASP A 183 -9.01 -23.56 14.11
N ALA A 184 -8.44 -23.39 15.30
CA ALA A 184 -7.05 -22.97 15.48
C ALA A 184 -6.06 -24.01 14.93
N GLU A 185 -6.31 -25.31 15.16
CA GLU A 185 -5.51 -26.41 14.59
C GLU A 185 -5.56 -26.43 13.06
N ILE A 186 -6.75 -26.29 12.48
CA ILE A 186 -6.91 -26.23 11.03
C ILE A 186 -6.16 -25.02 10.45
N ALA A 187 -6.26 -23.85 11.10
CA ALA A 187 -5.52 -22.66 10.70
C ALA A 187 -4.00 -22.87 10.81
N PHE A 188 -3.52 -23.51 11.88
CA PHE A 188 -2.11 -23.84 12.08
C PHE A 188 -1.60 -24.79 10.99
N GLN A 189 -2.32 -25.89 10.71
CA GLN A 189 -1.97 -26.84 9.66
C GLN A 189 -1.95 -26.20 8.27
N SER A 190 -2.82 -25.22 8.05
CA SER A 190 -2.87 -24.42 6.81
C SER A 190 -1.81 -23.31 6.74
N GLN A 191 -0.85 -23.26 7.67
CA GLN A 191 0.21 -22.24 7.76
C GLN A 191 -0.32 -20.81 7.94
N ALA A 192 -1.56 -20.64 8.41
CA ALA A 192 -2.19 -19.35 8.63
C ALA A 192 -1.91 -18.83 10.05
N GLY A 193 -0.65 -18.44 10.31
CA GLY A 193 -0.11 -18.11 11.63
C GLY A 193 -0.94 -17.10 12.41
N LYS A 194 -1.25 -15.94 11.81
CA LYS A 194 -2.08 -14.92 12.47
C LYS A 194 -3.42 -15.47 12.93
N LYS A 195 -4.13 -16.18 12.04
CA LYS A 195 -5.45 -16.74 12.35
C LYS A 195 -5.36 -17.80 13.45
N ALA A 196 -4.38 -18.70 13.36
CA ALA A 196 -4.14 -19.73 14.37
C ALA A 196 -3.86 -19.11 15.74
N TYR A 197 -2.97 -18.12 15.79
CA TYR A 197 -2.60 -17.40 17.01
C TYR A 197 -3.78 -16.62 17.61
N ASP A 198 -4.51 -15.84 16.81
CA ASP A 198 -5.64 -15.04 17.28
C ASP A 198 -6.73 -15.95 17.89
N LEU A 199 -7.09 -17.05 17.23
CA LEU A 199 -8.08 -18.00 17.73
C LEU A 199 -7.64 -18.62 19.06
N ILE A 200 -6.43 -19.17 19.10
CA ILE A 200 -5.98 -19.91 20.29
C ILE A 200 -5.67 -19.00 21.47
N ASN A 201 -5.14 -17.80 21.22
CA ASN A 201 -4.86 -16.82 22.26
C ASN A 201 -6.15 -16.26 22.86
N ASN A 202 -7.18 -16.01 22.04
CA ASN A 202 -8.49 -15.59 22.52
C ASN A 202 -9.15 -16.70 23.34
N LEU A 203 -9.09 -17.94 22.87
CA LEU A 203 -9.57 -19.09 23.63
C LEU A 203 -8.85 -19.19 24.98
N TYR A 204 -7.52 -19.22 24.98
CA TYR A 204 -6.70 -19.30 26.20
C TYR A 204 -7.06 -18.19 27.20
N ASN A 205 -7.17 -16.94 26.74
CA ASN A 205 -7.50 -15.80 27.61
C ASN A 205 -8.95 -15.80 28.13
N SER A 206 -9.86 -16.51 27.45
CA SER A 206 -11.25 -16.70 27.91
C SER A 206 -11.38 -17.77 29.00
N LEU A 207 -10.34 -18.60 29.20
CA LEU A 207 -10.40 -19.67 30.18
C LEU A 207 -10.31 -19.14 31.62
N PRO A 208 -11.00 -19.80 32.55
CA PRO A 208 -10.81 -19.62 33.99
C PRO A 208 -9.32 -19.59 34.39
N TYR A 209 -8.99 -18.77 35.39
CA TYR A 209 -7.60 -18.53 35.81
C TYR A 209 -6.90 -19.83 36.27
N ASP A 210 -7.62 -20.69 36.98
CA ASP A 210 -7.20 -22.01 37.41
C ASP A 210 -6.76 -22.91 36.25
N LEU A 211 -7.46 -22.87 35.12
CA LEU A 211 -7.05 -23.59 33.90
C LEU A 211 -5.81 -22.98 33.25
N ARG A 212 -5.58 -21.68 33.37
CA ARG A 212 -4.41 -21.00 32.77
C ARG A 212 -3.09 -21.23 33.52
N ILE A 213 -3.14 -21.52 34.83
CA ILE A 213 -1.95 -21.60 35.70
C ILE A 213 -1.68 -22.98 36.32
N ASN A 214 -2.68 -23.85 36.47
CA ASN A 214 -2.46 -25.13 37.14
C ASN A 214 -1.76 -26.13 36.22
N LYS A 215 -0.59 -26.60 36.69
CA LYS A 215 0.37 -27.56 36.08
C LYS A 215 1.50 -26.98 35.21
N LEU A 216 2.02 -25.81 35.58
CA LEU A 216 3.46 -25.49 35.33
C LEU A 216 4.41 -26.15 36.36
N ASN A 217 3.89 -27.06 37.20
CA ASN A 217 4.65 -27.95 38.08
C ASN A 217 4.52 -29.39 37.60
#